data_AF-A0A1Q3W6Y6-F1
#
_entry.id   AF-A0A1Q3W6Y6-F1
#
_cell.length_a   1.000
_cell.length_b   1.000
_cell.length_c   1.000
_cell.angle_alpha   90.00
_cell.angle_beta   90.00
_cell.angle_gamma   90.00
#
_symmetry.space_group_name_H-M   'P 1'
#
loop_
_entity.id
_entity.type
_entity.pdbx_description
1 polymer ?
#
loop_
_entity_poly.entity_id
_entity_poly.type
_entity_poly.pdbx_seq_one_letter_code
_entity_poly.pdbx_strand_id
1 'polypeptide(L)' 'MDILPIKAAPAAREITKAVEIIQTMYAKHMRKVPNDAPTGFIRKRWEKLIFAQEGIDRCFYELCTLSEVKNALRSGDI' A
#
# COMPACT_ATOMS: atom_id res chain seq x y z
N MET A 1 3.86 -0.82 -22.86
CA MET A 1 3.82 -1.79 -21.74
C MET A 1 2.42 -1.71 -21.19
N ASP A 2 1.52 -2.56 -21.70
CA ASP A 2 0.11 -2.55 -21.30
C ASP A 2 -0.01 -3.23 -19.95
N ILE A 3 -0.26 -2.43 -18.92
CA ILE A 3 -0.53 -2.91 -17.57
C ILE A 3 -1.99 -3.35 -17.56
N LEU A 4 -2.23 -4.63 -17.29
CA LEU A 4 -3.58 -5.16 -17.10
C LEU A 4 -4.27 -4.35 -15.99
N PRO A 5 -5.47 -3.78 -16.24
CA PRO A 5 -6.18 -3.05 -15.20
C PRO A 5 -6.65 -4.03 -14.14
N ILE A 6 -6.02 -3.96 -12.98
CA ILE A 6 -6.44 -4.70 -11.79
C ILE A 6 -7.84 -4.21 -11.41
N LYS A 7 -8.86 -5.08 -11.56
CA LYS A 7 -10.22 -4.81 -11.11
C LYS A 7 -10.35 -5.29 -9.67
N ALA A 8 -9.96 -4.44 -8.74
CA ALA A 8 -10.05 -4.71 -7.30
C ALA A 8 -11.50 -4.73 -6.81
N ALA A 9 -11.85 -5.74 -6.00
CA ALA A 9 -13.04 -5.72 -5.16
C ALA A 9 -13.02 -4.50 -4.22
N PRO A 10 -14.16 -4.06 -3.65
CA PRO A 10 -14.21 -2.90 -2.74
C PRO A 10 -13.19 -2.97 -1.59
N ALA A 11 -12.92 -4.17 -1.08
CA ALA A 11 -11.92 -4.44 -0.04
C ALA A 11 -10.47 -4.24 -0.51
N ALA A 12 -10.19 -4.34 -1.80
CA ALA A 12 -8.86 -4.23 -2.39
C ALA A 12 -8.58 -2.85 -3.02
N ARG A 13 -9.57 -1.95 -3.09
CA ARG A 13 -9.40 -0.59 -3.64
C ARG A 13 -8.33 0.21 -2.90
N GLU A 14 -8.29 0.10 -1.58
CA GLU A 14 -7.28 0.80 -0.78
C GLU A 14 -5.87 0.26 -1.03
N ILE A 15 -5.75 -1.05 -1.27
CA ILE A 15 -4.48 -1.71 -1.59
C ILE A 15 -4.00 -1.24 -2.97
N THR A 16 -4.87 -1.17 -3.97
CA THR A 16 -4.52 -0.63 -5.30
C THR A 16 -4.07 0.82 -5.21
N LYS A 17 -4.80 1.67 -4.47
CA LYS A 17 -4.42 3.07 -4.24
C LYS A 17 -3.06 3.19 -3.50
N ALA A 18 -2.78 2.29 -2.56
CA ALA A 18 -1.48 2.22 -1.89
C ALA A 18 -0.34 1.93 -2.87
N VAL A 19 -0.54 0.98 -3.78
CA VAL A 19 0.44 0.65 -4.84
C VAL A 19 0.68 1.83 -5.78
N GLU A 20 -0.38 2.55 -6.19
CA GLU A 20 -0.25 3.76 -7.02
C GLU A 20 0.55 4.87 -6.32
N ILE A 21 0.35 5.05 -5.00
CA ILE A 21 1.13 6.00 -4.20
C ILE A 21 2.59 5.56 -4.13
N ILE A 22 2.88 4.28 -3.91
CA ILE A 22 4.25 3.77 -3.90
C ILE A 22 4.91 4.01 -5.26
N GLN A 23 4.24 3.70 -6.38
CA GLN A 23 4.76 3.98 -7.72
C GLN A 23 5.05 5.47 -7.93
N THR A 24 4.13 6.33 -7.49
CA THR A 24 4.31 7.79 -7.53
C THR A 24 5.50 8.24 -6.67
N MET A 25 5.69 7.64 -5.49
CA MET A 25 6.83 7.91 -4.62
C MET A 25 8.15 7.52 -5.27
N TYR A 26 8.21 6.36 -5.94
CA TYR A 26 9.38 5.94 -6.71
C TYR A 26 9.66 6.88 -7.88
N ALA A 27 8.63 7.23 -8.67
CA ALA A 27 8.76 8.15 -9.80
C ALA A 27 9.22 9.56 -9.41
N LYS A 28 8.78 10.05 -8.24
CA LYS A 28 9.12 11.38 -7.72
C LYS A 28 10.29 11.38 -6.74
N HIS A 29 10.96 10.24 -6.53
CA HIS A 29 12.02 10.06 -5.51
C HIS A 29 11.64 10.58 -4.11
N MET A 30 10.37 10.44 -3.71
CA MET A 30 9.88 10.93 -2.42
C MET A 30 10.40 10.07 -1.27
N ARG A 31 11.04 10.69 -0.29
CA ARG A 31 11.58 9.98 0.90
C ARG A 31 10.52 9.66 1.95
N LYS A 32 9.41 10.41 1.97
CA LYS A 32 8.33 10.26 2.95
C LYS A 32 7.05 9.77 2.28
N VAL A 33 6.32 8.93 2.98
CA VAL A 33 4.96 8.56 2.58
C VAL A 33 4.06 9.78 2.79
N PRO A 34 3.22 10.16 1.81
CA PRO A 34 2.29 11.27 1.96
C PRO A 34 1.22 10.98 3.02
N ASN A 35 0.73 12.01 3.69
CA ASN A 35 -0.32 11.87 4.72
C ASN A 35 -1.68 11.40 4.16
N ASP A 36 -1.89 11.53 2.84
CA ASP A 36 -3.08 11.01 2.13
C ASP A 36 -2.91 9.54 1.70
N ALA A 37 -1.83 8.87 2.14
CA ALA A 37 -1.66 7.46 1.87
C ALA A 37 -2.77 6.65 2.57
N PRO A 38 -3.42 5.70 1.85
CA PRO A 38 -4.43 4.86 2.45
C PRO A 38 -3.79 3.99 3.54
N THR A 39 -4.46 3.90 4.68
CA THR A 39 -4.01 3.13 5.84
C THR A 39 -5.09 2.19 6.38
N GLY A 40 -6.31 2.21 5.81
CA GLY A 40 -7.44 1.39 6.28
C GLY A 40 -7.24 -0.12 6.09
N PHE A 41 -6.44 -0.53 5.10
CA PHE A 41 -6.07 -1.93 4.87
C PHE A 41 -4.97 -2.44 5.83
N ILE A 42 -4.35 -1.56 6.63
CA ILE A 42 -3.27 -1.93 7.54
C ILE A 42 -3.84 -2.72 8.72
N ARG A 43 -3.35 -3.95 8.91
CA ARG A 43 -3.71 -4.76 10.07
C ARG A 43 -2.98 -4.28 11.34
N LYS A 44 -3.59 -4.46 12.51
CA LYS A 44 -3.02 -4.13 13.84
C LYS A 44 -1.58 -4.59 14.09
N ARG A 45 -1.16 -5.73 13.51
CA ARG A 45 0.22 -6.23 13.62
C ARG A 45 1.24 -5.26 13.01
N TRP A 46 0.85 -4.60 11.93
CA TRP A 46 1.69 -3.69 11.15
C TRP A 46 1.63 -2.25 11.67
N GLU A 47 0.52 -1.83 12.29
CA GLU A 47 0.34 -0.46 12.79
C GLU A 47 1.54 0.03 13.62
N LYS A 48 2.05 -0.78 14.55
CA LYS A 48 3.19 -0.41 15.40
C LYS A 48 4.52 -0.25 14.65
N LEU A 49 4.65 -0.86 13.48
CA LEU A 49 5.86 -0.81 12.66
C LEU A 49 5.77 0.32 11.62
N ILE A 50 4.56 0.56 11.10
CA ILE A 50 4.31 1.55 10.06
C ILE A 50 4.18 2.95 10.65
N PHE A 51 3.49 3.10 11.79
CA PHE A 51 3.32 4.40 12.44
C PHE A 51 4.48 4.65 13.40
N ALA A 52 5.52 5.32 12.91
CA ALA A 52 6.65 5.78 13.71
C ALA A 52 6.38 7.18 14.29
N GLN A 53 7.20 7.63 15.25
CA GLN A 53 7.06 8.97 15.85
C GLN A 53 7.19 10.10 14.81
N GLU A 54 7.97 9.89 13.74
CA GLU A 54 8.19 10.87 12.68
C GLU A 54 7.18 10.77 11.51
N GLY A 55 6.17 9.90 11.63
CA GLY A 55 5.16 9.65 10.62
C GLY A 55 5.18 8.21 10.09
N ILE A 56 4.70 8.01 8.87
CA ILE A 56 4.62 6.69 8.25
C ILE A 56 6.01 6.26 7.78
N ASP A 57 6.50 5.14 8.30
CA ASP A 57 7.72 4.50 7.83
C ASP A 57 7.50 3.92 6.43
N ARG A 58 8.29 4.41 5.47
CA ARG A 58 8.18 4.03 4.06
C ARG A 58 8.45 2.55 3.83
N CYS A 59 9.47 1.99 4.46
CA CYS A 59 9.88 0.61 4.24
C CYS A 59 8.80 -0.36 4.73
N PHE A 60 8.27 -0.11 5.94
CA PHE A 60 7.19 -0.92 6.49
C PHE A 60 5.86 -0.73 5.75
N TYR A 61 5.58 0.48 5.26
CA TYR A 61 4.40 0.76 4.44
C TYR A 61 4.44 -0.01 3.11
N GLU A 62 5.58 0.01 2.41
CA GLU A 62 5.78 -0.76 1.17
C GLU A 62 5.67 -2.26 1.42
N LEU A 63 6.33 -2.77 2.46
CA LEU A 63 6.28 -4.19 2.81
C LEU A 63 4.86 -4.66 3.16
N CYS A 64 4.11 -3.85 3.92
CA CYS A 64 2.72 -4.13 4.26
C CYS A 64 1.84 -4.14 3.01
N THR A 65 1.99 -3.13 2.14
CA THR A 65 1.24 -3.05 0.88
C THR A 65 1.49 -4.29 0.02
N LEU A 66 2.75 -4.69 -0.17
CA LEU A 66 3.09 -5.91 -0.91
C LEU A 66 2.51 -7.18 -0.27
N SER A 67 2.53 -7.26 1.07
CA SER A 67 1.95 -8.39 1.77
C SER A 67 0.44 -8.47 1.60
N GLU A 68 -0.27 -7.34 1.61
CA GLU A 68 -1.72 -7.32 1.44
C GLU A 68 -2.13 -7.51 -0.03
N VAL A 69 -1.35 -7.01 -1.00
CA VAL A 69 -1.52 -7.37 -2.43
C VAL A 69 -1.42 -8.89 -2.60
N LYS A 70 -0.40 -9.53 -2.04
CA LYS A 70 -0.25 -10.99 -2.06
C LYS A 70 -1.45 -11.70 -1.43
N ASN A 71 -1.98 -11.18 -0.33
CA ASN A 71 -3.14 -11.77 0.34
C ASN A 71 -4.40 -11.67 -0.53
N ALA A 72 -4.63 -10.49 -1.12
CA ALA A 72 -5.80 -10.22 -1.96
C ALA A 72 -5.78 -11.01 -3.27
N LEU A 73 -4.61 -11.22 -3.87
CA LEU A 73 -4.43 -12.15 -5.00
C LEU A 73 -4.79 -13.59 -4.62
N ARG A 74 -4.44 -14.01 -3.40
CA ARG A 74 -4.71 -15.38 -2.92
C ARG A 74 -6.20 -15.61 -2.61
N SER A 75 -6.92 -14.56 -2.19
CA SER A 75 -8.36 -14.63 -1.94
C SER A 75 -9.20 -14.44 -3.21
N GLY A 76 -8.60 -14.00 -4.32
CA GLY A 76 -9.31 -13.64 -5.54
C GLY A 76 -10.06 -12.31 -5.45
N ASP A 77 -9.69 -11.46 -4.48
CA ASP A 77 -10.21 -10.09 -4.34
C ASP A 77 -9.55 -9.10 -5.32
N ILE A 78 -8.48 -9.54 -5.98
CA ILE A 78 -7.67 -8.85 -6.99
C ILE A 78 -7.45 -9.78 -8.19
#